data_AF-A0A353PBX2-F1
#
_entry.id   AF-A0A353PBX2-F1
#
_cell.length_a   1.000
_cell.length_b   1.000
_cell.length_c   1.000
_cell.angle_alpha   90.00
_cell.angle_beta   90.00
_cell.angle_gamma   90.00
#
_symmetry.space_group_name_H-M   'P 1'
#
loop_
_entity.id
_entity.type
_entity.pdbx_description
1 polymer ?
#
loop_
_entity_poly.entity_id
_entity_poly.type
_entity_poly.pdbx_seq_one_letter_code
_entity_poly.pdbx_strand_id
1 'polypeptide(L)' 'MLQESVDALLDNGRRGRAITGSNKRPLKSLADMIKGKQGRFRQNLLG' A
#
# COMPACT_ATOMS: atom_id res chain seq x y z
N MET A 1 -7.56 4.12 16.12
CA MET A 1 -8.22 3.03 15.38
C MET A 1 -8.75 3.45 14.02
N LEU A 2 -9.74 4.35 13.89
CA LEU A 2 -10.27 4.74 12.56
C LEU A 2 -9.24 5.51 11.72
N GLN A 3 -8.58 6.52 12.29
CA GLN A 3 -7.56 7.29 11.58
C GLN A 3 -6.42 6.40 11.07
N GLU A 4 -5.93 5.47 11.90
CA GLU A 4 -4.87 4.54 11.52
C GLU A 4 -5.31 3.57 10.42
N SER A 5 -6.58 3.18 10.42
CA SER A 5 -7.15 2.34 9.36
C SER A 5 -7.22 3.10 8.03
N VAL A 6 -7.62 4.38 8.07
CA VAL A 6 -7.63 5.26 6.89
C VAL A 6 -6.21 5.54 6.39
N ASP A 7 -5.28 5.84 7.30
CA ASP A 7 -3.87 6.07 6.96
C ASP A 7 -3.26 4.82 6.30
N ALA A 8 -3.53 3.62 6.83
CA ALA A 8 -3.04 2.36 6.27
C ALA A 8 -3.72 2.01 4.93
N LEU A 9 -4.99 2.35 4.74
CA LEU A 9 -5.69 2.16 3.46
C LEU A 9 -5.07 3.01 2.35
N LEU A 10 -4.75 4.27 2.66
CA LEU A 10 -4.17 5.20 1.69
C LEU A 10 -2.68 4.91 1.44
N ASP A 11 -1.88 4.77 2.50
CA ASP A 11 -0.43 4.55 2.40
C ASP A 11 0.10 3.74 3.60
N ASN A 12 0.03 2.41 3.47
CA ASN A 12 0.41 1.48 4.52
C ASN A 12 1.91 1.53 4.80
N GLY A 13 2.28 1.78 6.06
CA GLY A 13 3.68 1.90 6.47
C GLY A 13 4.30 3.29 6.26
N ARG A 14 3.52 4.29 5.82
CA ARG A 14 3.99 5.70 5.81
C ARG A 14 4.28 6.21 7.22
N ARG A 15 3.52 5.75 8.20
CA ARG A 15 3.67 6.08 9.62
C ARG A 15 3.69 4.81 10.44
N GLY A 16 4.78 4.59 11.18
CA GLY A 16 4.92 3.45 12.08
C GLY A 16 5.04 2.09 11.36
N ARG A 17 4.63 1.03 12.06
CA ARG A 17 4.72 -0.34 11.55
C ARG A 17 3.58 -0.60 10.56
N ALA A 18 3.92 -1.10 9.37
CA ALA A 18 2.93 -1.48 8.37
C ALA A 18 1.98 -2.56 8.90
N ILE A 19 0.69 -2.40 8.57
CA ILE A 19 -0.34 -3.39 8.89
C ILE A 19 -0.10 -4.64 8.05
N THR A 20 -0.04 -5.80 8.70
CA THR A 20 0.24 -7.09 8.08
C THR A 20 -0.99 -7.99 8.08
N GLY A 21 -1.19 -8.74 7.01
CA GLY A 21 -2.23 -9.79 6.93
C GLY A 21 -1.81 -11.10 7.60
N SER A 22 -2.60 -12.15 7.40
CA SER A 22 -2.43 -13.47 8.05
C SER A 22 -1.05 -14.10 7.86
N ASN A 23 -0.36 -13.83 6.74
CA ASN A 23 0.97 -14.35 6.44
C ASN A 23 2.11 -13.43 6.92
N LYS A 24 1.83 -12.48 7.83
CA LYS A 24 2.77 -11.43 8.29
C LYS A 24 3.35 -10.56 7.17
N ARG A 25 2.76 -10.62 5.97
CA ARG A 25 3.13 -9.74 4.84
C ARG A 25 2.38 -8.41 4.97
N PRO A 26 3.05 -7.27 4.73
CA PRO A 26 2.38 -5.97 4.68
C PRO A 26 1.26 -5.97 3.63
N LEU A 27 0.11 -5.42 4.00
CA LEU A 27 -0.99 -5.23 3.05
C LEU A 27 -0.65 -4.12 2.05
N LYS A 28 -1.08 -4.28 0.80
CA LYS A 28 -0.85 -3.30 -0.27
C LYS A 28 -1.87 -2.17 -0.13
N SER A 29 -1.41 -0.93 0.01
CA SER A 29 -2.27 0.26 0.06
C SER A 29 -2.68 0.75 -1.33
N LEU A 30 -3.61 1.70 -1.40
CA LEU A 30 -3.97 2.36 -2.66
C LEU A 30 -2.76 3.05 -3.32
N ALA A 31 -1.91 3.71 -2.53
CA ALA A 31 -0.67 4.30 -3.04
C ALA A 31 0.26 3.24 -3.66
N ASP A 32 0.42 2.08 -3.00
CA ASP A 32 1.24 0.96 -3.51
C ASP A 32 0.70 0.36 -4.81
N MET A 33 -0.60 0.44 -5.06
CA MET A 33 -1.19 -0.01 -6.33
C MET A 33 -0.80 0.87 -7.51
N ILE A 34 -0.44 2.13 -7.25
CA ILE A 34 -0.17 3.14 -8.27
C ILE A 34 1.34 3.32 -8.45
N LYS A 35 2.10 3.37 -7.36
CA LYS A 35 3.54 3.68 -7.36
C LYS A 35 4.43 2.47 -7.64
N GLY A 36 5.67 2.75 -8.02
CA GLY A 36 6.72 1.74 -8.19
C GLY A 36 6.68 1.00 -9.54
N LYS A 37 7.66 0.10 -9.74
CA LYS A 37 7.80 -0.71 -10.97
C LYS A 37 6.63 -1.67 -11.18
N GLN A 38 6.08 -2.19 -10.08
CA GLN A 38 4.91 -3.09 -10.06
C GLN A 38 3.59 -2.32 -9.84
N GLY A 39 3.61 -0.99 -10.05
CA GLY A 39 2.44 -0.13 -9.97
C GLY A 39 1.71 -0.07 -11.30
N ARG A 40 0.40 0.19 -11.27
CA ARG A 40 -0.46 0.21 -12.46
C ARG A 40 0.04 1.15 -13.55
N PHE A 41 0.61 2.30 -13.21
CA PHE A 41 1.17 3.20 -14.23
C PHE A 41 2.31 2.56 -15.01
N ARG A 42 3.29 1.98 -14.33
CA ARG A 42 4.47 1.43 -15.02
C ARG A 42 4.18 0.10 -15.71
N GLN A 43 3.33 -0.74 -15.13
CA GLN A 43 2.99 -2.04 -15.73
C GLN A 43 1.96 -1.96 -16.84
N ASN A 44 0.98 -1.06 -16.74
CA ASN A 44 -0.19 -1.10 -17.62
C ASN A 44 -0.27 0.13 -18.54
N LEU A 45 0.41 1.23 -18.20
CA LEU A 45 0.27 2.50 -18.93
C LEU A 45 1.55 2.95 -19.64
N LEU A 46 2.75 2.47 -19.25
CA LEU A 46 4.01 3.00 -19.78
C LEU A 46 4.84 2.03 -20.63
N GLY A 47 4.57 0.72 -20.59
CA GLY A 47 5.29 -0.29 -21.40
C GLY A 47 6.71 -0.55 -20.94
#